data_AF-F9PQC5-F1
#
_entry.id   AF-F9PQC5-F1
#
_cell.length_a   1.000
_cell.length_b   1.000
_cell.length_c   1.000
_cell.angle_alpha   90.00
_cell.angle_beta   90.00
_cell.angle_gamma   90.00
#
_symmetry.space_group_name_H-M   'P 1'
#
loop_
_entity.id
_entity.type
_entity.pdbx_description
1 polymer ?
#
loop_
_entity_poly.entity_id
_entity_poly.type
_entity_poly.pdbx_seq_one_letter_code
_entity_poly.pdbx_strand_id
1 'polypeptide(L)'
;MFLQQLILYAWYLLSGSFSIETSLPLYDCRVAILCLIYGVFFNNDKSKRIGIYLGFVGSIVALLTPELDKFVFPHYTWISFFVGHTMLLWVSCYIFFVEEIEISFKKYTEVFVFTNILHIAVIIFNSFTKCNYAFLSEPPIFKDVAGRLHPITYIAIMMLMLNFALYLVHSYFMKSRDGKFKIINRKIEN
;
A
#
# COMPACT_ATOMS: atom_id res chain seq x y z
N MET A 1 -13.28 3.86 -4.51
CA MET A 1 -12.44 2.68 -4.18
C MET A 1 -13.25 1.40 -4.05
N PHE A 2 -14.21 1.28 -3.12
CA PHE A 2 -15.02 0.05 -2.97
C PHE A 2 -15.68 -0.43 -4.29
N LEU A 3 -16.40 0.46 -4.98
CA LEU A 3 -17.03 0.14 -6.26
C LEU A 3 -16.01 -0.29 -7.33
N GLN A 4 -14.88 0.40 -7.42
CA GLN A 4 -13.83 0.05 -8.37
C GLN A 4 -13.27 -1.36 -8.08
N GLN A 5 -13.09 -1.71 -6.81
CA GLN A 5 -12.61 -3.05 -6.42
C GLN A 5 -13.64 -4.13 -6.76
N LEU A 6 -14.93 -3.86 -6.56
CA LEU A 6 -16.01 -4.76 -6.98
C LEU A 6 -16.00 -4.98 -8.48
N ILE A 7 -15.91 -3.92 -9.27
CA ILE A 7 -15.88 -4.01 -10.74
C ILE A 7 -14.66 -4.80 -11.19
N LEU A 8 -13.48 -4.57 -10.60
CA LEU A 8 -12.26 -5.30 -10.94
C LEU A 8 -12.38 -6.81 -10.65
N TYR A 9 -12.86 -7.19 -9.47
CA TYR A 9 -13.04 -8.61 -9.14
C TYR A 9 -14.17 -9.26 -9.93
N ALA A 10 -15.27 -8.55 -10.18
CA ALA A 10 -16.32 -9.02 -11.07
C ALA A 10 -15.77 -9.29 -12.48
N TRP A 11 -14.93 -8.38 -12.99
CA TRP A 11 -14.28 -8.57 -14.28
C TRP A 11 -13.33 -9.77 -14.28
N TYR A 12 -12.51 -9.97 -13.24
CA TYR A 12 -11.64 -11.15 -13.14
C TYR A 12 -12.44 -12.46 -13.16
N LEU A 13 -13.56 -12.52 -12.45
CA LEU A 13 -14.40 -13.72 -12.38
C LEU A 13 -15.16 -13.96 -13.70
N LEU A 14 -15.81 -12.92 -14.25
CA LEU A 14 -16.63 -13.04 -15.47
C LEU A 14 -15.81 -13.31 -16.73
N SER A 15 -14.59 -12.77 -16.80
CA SER A 15 -13.68 -13.00 -17.94
C SER A 15 -12.88 -14.30 -17.84
N GLY A 16 -12.98 -15.03 -16.72
CA GLY A 16 -12.11 -16.18 -16.43
C GLY A 16 -10.64 -15.80 -16.25
N SER A 17 -10.31 -14.52 -16.08
CA SER A 17 -8.94 -14.03 -15.89
C SER A 17 -8.46 -14.09 -14.45
N PHE A 18 -9.27 -14.61 -13.52
CA PHE A 18 -8.86 -14.82 -12.14
C PHE A 18 -7.72 -15.84 -12.09
N SER A 19 -6.57 -15.42 -11.55
CA SER A 19 -5.40 -16.27 -11.33
C SER A 19 -4.95 -16.16 -9.89
N ILE A 20 -4.63 -17.31 -9.29
CA ILE A 20 -4.01 -17.38 -7.96
C ILE A 20 -2.67 -16.62 -7.93
N GLU A 21 -2.03 -16.41 -9.08
CA GLU A 21 -0.74 -15.73 -9.18
C GLU A 21 -0.82 -14.21 -9.03
N THR A 22 -1.94 -13.61 -9.43
CA THR A 22 -2.05 -12.14 -9.53
C THR A 22 -3.32 -11.56 -8.92
N SER A 23 -4.33 -12.39 -8.65
CA SER A 23 -5.67 -11.92 -8.28
C SER A 23 -5.92 -11.91 -6.77
N LEU A 24 -5.07 -12.51 -5.93
CA LEU A 24 -5.28 -12.46 -4.48
C LEU A 24 -4.98 -11.07 -3.91
N PRO A 25 -5.65 -10.67 -2.81
CA PRO A 25 -5.42 -9.39 -2.14
C PRO A 25 -4.15 -9.40 -1.27
N LEU A 26 -3.04 -9.94 -1.79
CA LEU A 26 -1.77 -10.05 -1.08
C LEU A 26 -0.79 -8.92 -1.42
N TYR A 27 -1.11 -8.07 -2.39
CA TYR A 27 -0.38 -6.83 -2.65
C TYR A 27 -0.72 -5.75 -1.61
N ASP A 28 0.27 -4.96 -1.20
CA ASP A 28 0.12 -3.93 -0.18
C ASP A 28 -1.00 -2.93 -0.49
N CYS A 29 -1.14 -2.52 -1.76
CA CYS A 29 -2.21 -1.62 -2.19
C CYS A 29 -3.61 -2.25 -2.03
N ARG A 30 -3.75 -3.56 -2.30
CA ARG A 30 -5.02 -4.28 -2.13
C ARG A 30 -5.36 -4.44 -0.65
N VAL A 31 -4.37 -4.77 0.18
CA VAL A 31 -4.55 -4.79 1.63
C VAL A 31 -4.91 -3.41 2.16
N ALA A 32 -4.24 -2.35 1.68
CA ALA A 32 -4.55 -0.97 2.04
C ALA A 32 -5.99 -0.60 1.69
N ILE A 33 -6.45 -0.91 0.47
CA ILE A 33 -7.84 -0.70 0.05
C ILE A 33 -8.81 -1.39 1.00
N LEU A 34 -8.58 -2.67 1.35
CA LEU A 34 -9.44 -3.41 2.28
C LEU A 34 -9.44 -2.80 3.68
N CYS A 35 -8.26 -2.42 4.20
CA CYS A 35 -8.12 -1.77 5.49
C CYS A 35 -8.84 -0.41 5.53
N LEU A 36 -8.77 0.38 4.44
CA LEU A 36 -9.45 1.67 4.33
C LEU A 36 -10.96 1.50 4.23
N ILE A 37 -11.44 0.56 3.42
CA ILE A 37 -12.88 0.24 3.34
C ILE A 37 -13.37 -0.15 4.74
N TYR A 38 -12.75 -1.14 5.37
CA TYR A 38 -13.15 -1.58 6.71
C TYR A 38 -13.04 -0.44 7.74
N GLY A 39 -11.95 0.32 7.72
CA GLY A 39 -11.70 1.43 8.62
C GLY A 39 -12.75 2.54 8.51
N VAL A 40 -13.18 2.89 7.30
CA VAL A 40 -14.20 3.92 7.08
C VAL A 40 -15.59 3.40 7.45
N PHE A 41 -15.98 2.21 7.00
CA PHE A 41 -17.32 1.66 7.25
C PHE A 41 -17.58 1.37 8.74
N PHE A 42 -16.59 0.86 9.46
CA PHE A 42 -16.72 0.50 10.87
C PHE A 42 -16.10 1.52 11.83
N ASN A 43 -15.71 2.69 11.31
CA ASN A 43 -15.00 3.73 12.04
C ASN A 43 -13.83 3.21 12.89
N ASN A 44 -13.03 2.31 12.32
CA ASN A 44 -11.91 1.67 13.00
C ASN A 44 -10.59 2.39 12.71
N ASP A 45 -10.10 3.16 13.68
CA ASP A 45 -8.88 3.96 13.54
C ASP A 45 -7.62 3.15 13.27
N LYS A 46 -7.54 1.91 13.78
CA LYS A 46 -6.38 1.04 13.53
C LYS A 46 -6.32 0.66 12.06
N SER A 47 -7.44 0.22 11.48
CA SER A 47 -7.53 -0.14 10.07
C SER A 47 -7.36 1.07 9.16
N LYS A 48 -7.95 2.23 9.49
CA LYS A 48 -7.68 3.48 8.77
C LYS A 48 -6.18 3.77 8.75
N ARG A 49 -5.51 3.68 9.90
CA ARG A 49 -4.08 3.94 10.04
C ARG A 49 -3.23 3.00 9.19
N ILE A 50 -3.43 1.68 9.31
CA ILE A 50 -2.75 0.69 8.46
C ILE A 50 -2.98 1.03 6.98
N GLY A 51 -4.23 1.30 6.64
CA GLY A 51 -4.67 1.66 5.29
C GLY A 51 -3.98 2.90 4.74
N ILE A 52 -3.85 3.99 5.51
CA ILE A 52 -3.19 5.21 5.01
C ILE A 52 -1.69 5.02 4.85
N TYR A 53 -1.01 4.25 5.71
CA TYR A 53 0.44 4.07 5.60
C TYR A 53 0.79 3.21 4.38
N LEU A 54 0.12 2.04 4.25
CA LEU A 54 0.29 1.16 3.10
C LEU A 54 -0.21 1.82 1.81
N GLY A 55 -1.33 2.53 1.89
CA GLY A 55 -1.94 3.21 0.76
C GLY A 55 -1.07 4.36 0.23
N PHE A 56 -0.50 5.16 1.12
CA PHE A 56 0.36 6.28 0.73
C PHE A 56 1.67 5.80 0.10
N VAL A 57 2.40 4.89 0.75
CA VAL A 57 3.64 4.32 0.20
C VAL A 57 3.36 3.55 -1.08
N GLY A 58 2.40 2.62 -1.04
CA GLY A 58 2.10 1.73 -2.15
C GLY A 58 1.60 2.46 -3.39
N SER A 59 0.78 3.51 -3.23
CA SER A 59 0.29 4.29 -4.38
C SER A 59 1.41 5.09 -5.04
N ILE A 60 2.30 5.71 -4.26
CA ILE A 60 3.43 6.47 -4.81
C ILE A 60 4.35 5.52 -5.59
N VAL A 61 4.71 4.38 -5.00
CA VAL A 61 5.57 3.39 -5.67
C VAL A 61 4.90 2.88 -6.94
N ALA A 62 3.63 2.47 -6.89
CA ALA A 62 2.91 1.93 -8.04
C ALA A 62 2.73 2.95 -9.18
N LEU A 63 2.56 4.24 -8.87
CA LEU A 63 2.44 5.29 -9.89
C LEU A 63 3.79 5.66 -10.52
N LEU A 64 4.90 5.52 -9.77
CA LEU A 64 6.25 5.75 -10.28
C LEU A 64 6.79 4.57 -11.09
N THR A 65 6.47 3.34 -10.68
CA THR A 65 6.88 2.10 -11.34
C THR A 65 5.64 1.26 -11.65
N PRO A 66 4.86 1.63 -12.68
CA PRO A 66 3.62 0.95 -13.00
C PRO A 66 3.87 -0.46 -13.54
N GLU A 67 3.37 -1.46 -12.82
CA GLU A 67 3.26 -2.84 -13.28
C GLU A 67 1.81 -3.09 -13.71
N LEU A 68 1.57 -3.08 -15.01
CA LEU A 68 0.23 -3.17 -15.59
C LEU A 68 -0.14 -4.63 -15.90
N ASP A 69 -1.42 -4.95 -15.81
CA ASP A 69 -1.94 -6.22 -16.33
C ASP A 69 -1.59 -6.39 -17.81
N LYS A 70 -1.60 -7.64 -18.30
CA LYS A 70 -1.27 -8.03 -19.69
C LYS A 70 -2.06 -7.32 -20.81
N PHE A 71 -3.08 -6.54 -20.47
CA PHE A 71 -3.95 -5.87 -21.42
C PHE A 71 -3.48 -4.44 -21.69
N VAL A 72 -3.29 -4.12 -22.96
CA VAL A 72 -2.85 -2.80 -23.41
C VAL A 72 -3.98 -1.76 -23.37
N PHE A 73 -3.62 -0.49 -23.28
CA PHE A 73 -4.56 0.63 -23.38
C PHE A 73 -5.39 0.54 -24.70
N PRO A 74 -6.71 0.83 -24.70
CA PRO A 74 -7.54 1.40 -23.63
C PRO A 74 -8.33 0.36 -22.82
N HIS A 75 -7.70 -0.74 -22.41
CA HIS A 75 -8.39 -1.76 -21.61
C HIS A 75 -8.75 -1.27 -20.19
N TYR A 76 -9.88 -1.75 -19.65
CA TYR A 76 -10.38 -1.37 -18.33
C TYR A 76 -9.35 -1.58 -17.20
N THR A 77 -8.57 -2.66 -17.23
CA THR A 77 -7.52 -2.94 -16.23
C THR A 77 -6.47 -1.85 -16.15
N TRP A 78 -6.12 -1.25 -17.29
CA TRP A 78 -5.19 -0.13 -17.37
C TRP A 78 -5.77 1.11 -16.68
N ILE A 79 -7.00 1.48 -17.04
CA ILE A 79 -7.70 2.63 -16.44
C ILE A 79 -7.90 2.41 -14.94
N SER A 80 -8.34 1.21 -14.57
CA SER A 80 -8.55 0.76 -13.19
C SER A 80 -7.27 0.86 -12.35
N PHE A 81 -6.10 0.56 -12.93
CA PHE A 81 -4.81 0.69 -12.24
C PHE A 81 -4.54 2.15 -11.84
N PHE A 82 -4.54 3.08 -12.81
CA PHE A 82 -4.22 4.48 -12.53
C PHE A 82 -5.27 5.14 -11.64
N VAL A 83 -6.55 4.98 -11.98
CA VAL A 83 -7.66 5.53 -11.17
C VAL A 83 -7.65 4.94 -9.76
N GLY A 84 -7.39 3.63 -9.63
CA GLY A 84 -7.32 2.94 -8.34
C GLY A 84 -6.22 3.49 -7.45
N HIS A 85 -4.99 3.63 -7.96
CA HIS A 85 -3.85 4.12 -7.17
C HIS A 85 -3.94 5.63 -6.89
N THR A 86 -4.42 6.44 -7.83
CA THR A 86 -4.67 7.87 -7.57
C THR A 86 -5.73 8.05 -6.48
N MET A 87 -6.83 7.28 -6.53
CA MET A 87 -7.87 7.32 -5.50
C MET A 87 -7.36 6.82 -4.15
N LEU A 88 -6.54 5.75 -4.12
CA LEU A 88 -5.93 5.24 -2.90
C LEU A 88 -5.03 6.29 -2.24
N LEU A 89 -4.21 6.99 -3.02
CA LEU A 89 -3.39 8.09 -2.53
C LEU A 89 -4.26 9.23 -2.00
N TRP A 90 -5.28 9.65 -2.76
CA TRP A 90 -6.21 10.72 -2.37
C TRP A 90 -6.93 10.41 -1.06
N VAL A 91 -7.47 9.20 -0.89
CA VAL A 91 -8.15 8.81 0.35
C VAL A 91 -7.18 8.73 1.52
N SER A 92 -5.96 8.25 1.29
CA SER A 92 -4.91 8.23 2.33
C SER A 92 -4.59 9.65 2.80
N CYS A 93 -4.45 10.60 1.87
CA CYS A 93 -4.28 12.02 2.18
C CYS A 93 -5.53 12.60 2.88
N TYR A 94 -6.73 12.29 2.42
CA TYR A 94 -7.97 12.79 3.02
C TYR A 94 -8.10 12.37 4.49
N ILE A 95 -7.95 11.08 4.78
CA ILE A 95 -8.05 10.57 6.16
C ILE A 95 -6.94 11.17 7.04
N PHE A 96 -5.74 11.34 6.50
CA PHE A 96 -4.65 11.97 7.26
C PHE A 96 -4.92 13.46 7.52
N PHE A 97 -5.19 14.27 6.49
CA PHE A 97 -5.26 15.72 6.61
C PHE A 97 -6.62 16.23 7.13
N VAL A 98 -7.72 15.52 6.85
CA VAL A 98 -9.10 15.97 7.12
C VAL A 98 -9.74 15.22 8.29
N GLU A 99 -9.68 13.89 8.32
CA GLU A 99 -10.25 13.12 9.46
C GLU A 99 -9.37 13.19 10.71
N GLU A 100 -8.16 13.70 10.57
CA GLU A 100 -7.25 13.98 11.66
C GLU A 100 -6.94 12.79 12.58
N ILE A 101 -6.75 11.59 12.00
CA ILE A 101 -6.41 10.42 12.82
C ILE A 101 -5.15 10.68 13.66
N GLU A 102 -5.17 10.20 14.90
CA GLU A 102 -4.02 10.30 15.80
C GLU A 102 -2.78 9.74 15.11
N ILE A 103 -1.60 10.34 15.26
CA ILE A 103 -0.33 9.75 14.82
C ILE A 103 0.64 9.84 15.99
N SER A 104 1.20 8.69 16.38
CA SER A 104 2.19 8.59 17.44
C SER A 104 3.11 7.41 17.16
N PHE A 105 4.30 7.41 17.74
CA PHE A 105 5.27 6.33 17.54
C PHE A 105 4.72 4.98 18.00
N LYS A 106 3.98 4.94 19.11
CA LYS A 106 3.29 3.74 19.61
C LYS A 106 2.34 3.15 18.57
N LYS A 107 1.58 4.01 17.89
CA LYS A 107 0.62 3.60 16.88
C LYS A 107 1.27 3.26 15.54
N TYR A 108 2.40 3.89 15.23
CA TYR A 108 3.24 3.50 14.10
C TYR A 108 3.80 2.07 14.29
N THR A 109 4.20 1.68 15.50
CA THR A 109 4.63 0.31 15.78
C THR A 109 3.55 -0.72 15.44
N GLU A 110 2.26 -0.41 15.64
CA GLU A 110 1.16 -1.30 15.23
C GLU A 110 1.13 -1.51 13.71
N VAL A 111 1.37 -0.44 12.92
CA VAL A 111 1.44 -0.50 11.45
C VAL A 111 2.69 -1.27 11.00
N PHE A 112 3.83 -0.99 11.61
CA PHE A 112 5.09 -1.67 11.33
C PHE A 112 4.97 -3.18 11.58
N VAL A 113 4.47 -3.59 12.75
CA VAL A 113 4.29 -5.00 13.09
C VAL A 113 3.29 -5.67 12.15
N PHE A 114 2.16 -5.03 11.88
CA PHE A 114 1.17 -5.57 10.94
C PHE A 114 1.77 -5.82 9.54
N THR A 115 2.51 -4.85 9.01
CA THR A 115 3.10 -4.94 7.68
C THR A 115 4.15 -6.04 7.58
N ASN A 116 5.01 -6.16 8.59
CA ASN A 116 6.02 -7.23 8.60
C ASN A 116 5.38 -8.62 8.76
N ILE A 117 4.33 -8.77 9.58
CA ILE A 117 3.57 -10.03 9.68
C ILE A 117 2.93 -10.38 8.33
N LEU A 118 2.28 -9.41 7.68
CA LEU A 118 1.73 -9.59 6.34
C LEU A 118 2.79 -10.08 5.36
N HIS A 119 3.96 -9.45 5.34
CA HIS A 119 5.04 -9.79 4.41
C HIS A 119 5.65 -11.15 4.70
N ILE A 120 5.81 -11.54 5.96
CA ILE A 120 6.21 -12.90 6.32
C ILE A 120 5.20 -13.92 5.78
N ALA A 121 3.90 -13.66 5.95
CA ALA A 121 2.87 -14.53 5.39
C ALA A 121 2.92 -14.61 3.86
N VAL A 122 3.18 -13.48 3.18
CA VAL A 122 3.36 -13.41 1.73
C VAL A 122 4.60 -14.16 1.26
N ILE A 123 5.74 -14.05 1.97
CA ILE A 123 6.97 -14.80 1.67
C ILE A 123 6.71 -16.31 1.74
N ILE A 124 6.02 -16.75 2.80
CA ILE A 124 5.64 -18.16 2.96
C ILE A 124 4.74 -18.57 1.80
N PHE A 125 3.70 -17.79 1.50
CA PHE A 125 2.78 -18.07 0.40
C PHE A 125 3.48 -18.16 -0.96
N ASN A 126 4.34 -17.20 -1.29
CA ASN A 126 5.12 -17.16 -2.53
C ASN A 126 6.03 -18.39 -2.64
N SER A 127 6.64 -18.85 -1.54
CA SER A 127 7.52 -20.03 -1.57
C SER A 127 6.78 -21.33 -1.91
N PHE A 128 5.52 -21.48 -1.46
CA PHE A 128 4.70 -22.65 -1.79
C PHE A 128 4.06 -22.58 -3.17
N THR A 129 3.68 -21.39 -3.63
CA THR A 129 2.89 -21.20 -4.86
C THR A 129 3.71 -20.74 -6.06
N LYS A 130 5.00 -20.44 -5.86
CA LYS A 130 5.90 -19.82 -6.86
C LYS A 130 5.37 -18.49 -7.43
N CYS A 131 4.43 -17.87 -6.74
CA CYS A 131 3.91 -16.55 -7.08
C CYS A 131 4.88 -15.44 -6.63
N ASN A 132 4.65 -14.22 -7.10
CA ASN A 132 5.49 -13.05 -6.77
C ASN A 132 4.65 -11.89 -6.21
N TYR A 133 3.87 -12.17 -5.16
CA TYR A 133 3.11 -11.12 -4.47
C TYR A 133 4.04 -10.15 -3.74
N ALA A 134 3.63 -8.87 -3.74
CA ALA A 134 4.39 -7.74 -3.20
C ALA A 134 5.83 -7.64 -3.73
N PHE A 135 6.13 -8.29 -4.87
CA PHE A 135 7.46 -8.32 -5.51
C PHE A 135 8.59 -8.81 -4.58
N LEU A 136 8.26 -9.65 -3.60
CA LEU A 136 9.22 -10.17 -2.62
C LEU A 136 10.08 -11.32 -3.16
N SER A 137 9.76 -11.87 -4.33
CA SER A 137 10.55 -12.94 -4.97
C SER A 137 11.35 -12.45 -6.16
N GLU A 138 10.83 -11.49 -6.92
CA GLU A 138 11.53 -10.86 -8.05
C GLU A 138 11.01 -9.41 -8.22
N PRO A 139 11.85 -8.41 -8.53
CA PRO A 139 11.36 -7.06 -8.73
C PRO A 139 10.75 -6.88 -10.12
N PRO A 140 9.85 -5.90 -10.31
CA PRO A 140 9.32 -5.57 -11.63
C PRO A 140 10.40 -4.96 -12.54
N ILE A 141 11.38 -4.27 -11.93
CA ILE A 141 12.49 -3.58 -12.59
C ILE A 141 13.83 -4.11 -12.09
N PHE A 142 14.87 -4.04 -12.92
CA PHE A 142 16.24 -4.48 -12.57
C PHE A 142 16.36 -5.97 -12.19
N LYS A 143 15.62 -6.85 -12.88
CA LYS A 143 15.62 -8.30 -12.66
C LYS A 143 17.03 -8.91 -12.66
N ASP A 144 17.90 -8.48 -13.57
CA ASP A 144 19.28 -8.98 -13.64
C ASP A 144 20.11 -8.69 -12.39
N VAL A 145 19.88 -7.54 -11.74
CA VAL A 145 20.58 -7.16 -10.51
C VAL A 145 20.06 -8.00 -9.35
N ALA A 146 18.73 -8.13 -9.23
CA ALA A 146 18.12 -8.94 -8.20
C ALA A 146 18.45 -10.43 -8.34
N GLY A 147 18.51 -10.95 -9.56
CA GLY A 147 18.85 -12.34 -9.85
C GLY A 147 20.29 -12.72 -9.48
N ARG A 148 21.19 -11.75 -9.30
CA ARG A 148 22.56 -11.98 -8.79
C ARG A 148 22.62 -12.08 -7.26
N LEU A 149 21.58 -11.65 -6.56
CA LEU A 149 21.51 -11.71 -5.11
C LEU A 149 21.00 -13.07 -4.66
N HIS A 150 21.47 -13.53 -3.50
CA HIS A 150 20.85 -14.67 -2.84
C HIS A 150 19.39 -14.31 -2.49
N PRO A 151 18.39 -15.21 -2.66
CA PRO A 151 16.98 -14.88 -2.46
C PRO A 151 16.67 -14.25 -1.09
N ILE A 152 17.29 -14.75 -0.03
CA ILE A 152 17.13 -14.19 1.34
C ILE A 152 17.69 -12.76 1.41
N THR A 153 18.81 -12.48 0.75
CA THR A 153 19.40 -11.13 0.71
C THR A 153 18.49 -10.16 -0.04
N TYR A 154 17.90 -10.60 -1.16
CA TYR A 154 16.92 -9.79 -1.89
C TYR A 154 15.70 -9.47 -1.03
N ILE A 155 15.09 -10.49 -0.40
CA ILE A 155 13.95 -10.31 0.52
C ILE A 155 14.29 -9.33 1.64
N ALA A 156 15.47 -9.48 2.27
CA ALA A 156 15.91 -8.60 3.34
C ALA A 156 16.04 -7.14 2.88
N ILE A 157 16.60 -6.90 1.68
CA ILE A 157 16.69 -5.56 1.11
C ILE A 157 15.31 -4.98 0.84
N MET A 158 14.38 -5.74 0.24
CA MET A 158 13.02 -5.28 -0.02
C MET A 158 12.28 -4.93 1.27
N MET A 159 12.39 -5.77 2.29
CA MET A 159 11.81 -5.49 3.61
C MET A 159 12.43 -4.25 4.26
N LEU A 160 13.74 -4.06 4.17
CA LEU A 160 14.41 -2.87 4.68
C LEU A 160 13.94 -1.61 3.95
N MET A 161 13.85 -1.65 2.62
CA MET A 161 13.38 -0.52 1.81
C MET A 161 11.94 -0.13 2.16
N LEU A 162 11.04 -1.10 2.29
CA LEU A 162 9.66 -0.83 2.68
C LEU A 162 9.58 -0.24 4.09
N ASN A 163 10.26 -0.84 5.06
CA ASN A 163 10.25 -0.37 6.44
C ASN A 163 10.87 1.04 6.55
N PHE A 164 11.89 1.32 5.76
CA PHE A 164 12.45 2.65 5.64
C PHE A 164 11.45 3.64 5.03
N ALA A 165 10.73 3.27 3.96
CA ALA A 165 9.69 4.11 3.38
C ALA A 165 8.54 4.39 4.36
N LEU A 166 8.09 3.38 5.11
CA LEU A 166 7.09 3.54 6.17
C LEU A 166 7.58 4.50 7.27
N TYR A 167 8.85 4.39 7.67
CA TYR A 167 9.45 5.31 8.63
C TYR A 167 9.51 6.74 8.10
N LEU A 168 9.90 6.95 6.84
CA LEU A 168 9.91 8.29 6.23
C LEU A 168 8.50 8.91 6.19
N VAL A 169 7.48 8.12 5.83
CA VAL A 169 6.08 8.58 5.87
C VAL A 169 5.67 8.91 7.31
N HIS A 170 6.06 8.09 8.29
CA HIS A 170 5.79 8.37 9.70
C HIS A 170 6.41 9.70 10.15
N SER A 171 7.70 9.92 9.83
CA SER A 171 8.41 11.16 10.15
C SER A 171 7.77 12.36 9.48
N TYR A 172 7.33 12.23 8.23
CA TYR A 172 6.61 13.27 7.51
C TYR A 172 5.27 13.60 8.18
N PHE A 173 4.47 12.59 8.53
CA PHE A 173 3.20 12.77 9.20
C PHE A 173 3.35 13.44 10.58
N MET A 174 4.33 13.04 11.38
CA MET A 174 4.65 13.68 12.66
C MET A 174 5.02 15.16 12.47
N LYS A 175 5.94 15.46 11.55
CA LYS A 175 6.38 16.83 11.27
C LYS A 175 5.24 17.72 10.75
N SER A 176 4.35 17.17 9.93
CA SER A 176 3.18 17.88 9.40
C SER A 176 2.22 18.30 10.53
N ARG A 177 2.01 17.44 11.53
CA ARG A 177 1.19 17.73 12.72
C ARG A 177 1.81 18.80 13.60
N ASP A 178 3.10 18.68 13.92
CA ASP A 178 3.80 19.67 14.74
C ASP A 178 3.80 21.07 14.10
N GLY A 179 3.96 21.12 12.77
CA GLY A 179 3.86 22.37 12.01
C GLY A 179 2.48 23.01 12.11
N LYS A 180 1.41 22.22 11.97
CA LYS A 180 0.02 22.70 12.12
C LYS A 180 -0.25 23.26 13.52
N PHE A 181 0.23 22.57 14.56
CA PHE A 181 0.10 23.01 15.95
C PHE A 181 0.79 24.37 16.20
N LYS A 182 2.01 24.55 15.68
CA LYS A 182 2.76 25.83 15.79
C LYS A 182 2.04 26.99 15.11
N ILE A 183 1.42 26.78 13.95
CA ILE A 183 0.67 27.82 13.22
C ILE A 183 -0.57 28.26 13.99
N ILE A 184 -1.30 27.31 14.59
CA ILE A 184 -2.51 27.61 15.38
C ILE A 184 -2.16 28.48 16.58
N ASN A 185 -1.12 28.11 17.35
CA ASN A 185 -0.72 28.88 18.54
C ASN A 185 -0.28 30.30 18.18
N ARG A 186 0.46 30.48 17.07
CA ARG A 186 0.85 31.81 16.57
C ARG A 186 -0.35 32.70 16.20
N LYS A 187 -1.47 32.11 15.75
CA LYS A 187 -2.70 32.88 15.46
C LYS A 187 -3.48 33.27 16.73
N ILE A 188 -3.30 32.56 17.84
CA ILE A 188 -3.93 32.88 19.12
C ILE A 188 -3.15 34.01 19.83
N GLU A 189 -1.85 34.10 19.59
CA GLU A 189 -0.95 35.10 20.19
C GLU A 189 -0.92 36.47 19.49
N ASN A 190 -1.55 36.62 18.30
CA ASN A 190 -1.65 37.89 17.55
C ASN A 190 -3.09 38.38 17.48
#